data_AF-A0A2U0T3K7-F1
#
_entry.id   AF-A0A2U0T3K7-F1
#
_cell.length_a   1.000
_cell.length_b   1.000
_cell.length_c   1.000
_cell.angle_alpha   90.00
_cell.angle_beta   90.00
_cell.angle_gamma   90.00
#
_symmetry.space_group_name_H-M   'P 1'
#
loop_
_entity.id
_entity.type
_entity.pdbx_description
1 polymer ?
#
loop_
_entity_poly.entity_id
_entity_poly.type
_entity_poly.pdbx_seq_one_letter_code
_entity_poly.pdbx_strand_id
1 'polypeptide(L)'
;MQNDLQLTHAALLWHTAHERRMSIGTEKRRLDKEIKAEGNGCLFSPLYQQQLNIGRQLTKAKRKELAALRLLAKACAKQRGHFDLADIIDLDGAITLLPGAE
;
A
#
# COMPACT_ATOMS: atom_id res chain seq x y z
N MET A 1 3.13 16.56 21.33
CA MET A 1 2.50 17.44 20.30
C MET A 1 3.22 17.46 18.95
N GLN A 2 4.45 17.97 18.80
CA GLN A 2 5.07 18.07 17.46
C GLN A 2 5.46 16.72 16.85
N ASN A 3 5.81 15.74 17.68
CA ASN A 3 6.08 14.36 17.24
C ASN A 3 4.81 13.62 16.79
N ASP A 4 3.67 13.90 17.42
CA ASP A 4 2.38 13.28 17.10
C ASP A 4 1.86 13.77 15.76
N LEU A 5 1.98 15.08 15.50
CA LEU A 5 1.67 15.64 14.19
C LEU A 5 2.54 15.03 13.07
N GLN A 6 3.84 14.80 13.35
CA GLN A 6 4.74 14.15 12.39
C GLN A 6 4.34 12.69 12.12
N LEU A 7 3.91 11.95 13.15
CA LEU A 7 3.41 10.59 12.99
C LEU A 7 2.13 10.58 12.16
N THR A 8 1.12 11.37 12.52
CA THR A 8 -0.16 11.44 11.80
C THR A 8 0.05 11.83 10.35
N HIS A 9 0.91 12.81 10.08
CA HIS A 9 1.23 13.22 8.72
C HIS A 9 1.93 12.09 7.93
N ALA A 10 2.91 11.41 8.53
CA ALA A 10 3.58 10.28 7.88
C ALA A 10 2.63 9.11 7.63
N ALA A 11 1.70 8.84 8.55
CA ALA A 11 0.69 7.80 8.39
C ALA A 11 -0.28 8.12 7.25
N LEU A 12 -0.75 9.37 7.16
CA LEU A 12 -1.61 9.82 6.07
C LEU A 12 -0.90 9.76 4.71
N LEU A 13 0.37 10.17 4.66
CA LEU A 13 1.19 10.05 3.44
C LEU A 13 1.36 8.60 2.99
N TRP A 14 1.57 7.68 3.93
CA TRP A 14 1.66 6.26 3.60
C TRP A 14 0.32 5.71 3.13
N HIS A 15 -0.78 6.02 3.83
CA HIS A 15 -2.12 5.56 3.47
C HIS A 15 -2.52 6.00 2.07
N THR A 16 -2.37 7.30 1.76
CA THR A 16 -2.68 7.85 0.43
C THR A 16 -1.82 7.23 -0.68
N ALA A 17 -0.54 6.95 -0.40
CA ALA A 17 0.33 6.25 -1.34
C ALA A 17 -0.08 4.77 -1.53
N HIS A 18 -0.50 4.11 -0.46
CA HIS A 18 -0.99 2.74 -0.45
C HIS A 18 -2.28 2.60 -1.27
N GLU A 19 -3.28 3.44 -1.00
CA GLU A 19 -4.54 3.47 -1.75
C GLU A 19 -4.30 3.69 -3.25
N ARG A 20 -3.42 4.64 -3.59
CA ARG A 20 -3.04 4.88 -4.99
C ARG A 20 -2.37 3.68 -5.64
N ARG A 21 -1.52 2.94 -4.92
CA ARG A 21 -0.95 1.69 -5.44
C ARG A 21 -2.05 0.65 -5.65
N MET A 22 -2.97 0.53 -4.70
CA MET A 22 -4.05 -0.46 -4.76
C MET A 22 -4.99 -0.20 -5.93
N SER A 23 -5.37 1.05 -6.21
CA SER A 23 -6.20 1.42 -7.37
C SER A 23 -5.50 1.16 -8.70
N ILE A 24 -4.20 1.44 -8.81
CA ILE A 24 -3.43 1.07 -10.01
C ILE A 24 -3.34 -0.46 -10.15
N GLY A 25 -3.23 -1.18 -9.03
CA GLY A 25 -3.16 -2.65 -9.00
C GLY A 25 -4.47 -3.36 -9.33
N THR A 26 -5.63 -2.79 -8.98
CA THR A 26 -6.93 -3.31 -9.41
C THR A 26 -7.09 -3.15 -10.92
N GLU A 27 -6.72 -1.98 -11.45
CA GLU A 27 -6.78 -1.72 -12.88
C GLU A 27 -5.84 -2.62 -13.69
N LYS A 28 -4.61 -2.86 -13.21
CA LYS A 28 -3.71 -3.86 -13.82
C LYS A 28 -4.36 -5.24 -13.87
N ARG A 29 -5.00 -5.68 -12.78
CA ARG A 29 -5.67 -6.98 -12.72
C ARG A 29 -6.87 -7.06 -13.66
N ARG A 30 -7.59 -5.96 -13.88
CA ARG A 30 -8.66 -5.87 -14.89
C ARG A 30 -8.09 -6.11 -16.29
N LEU A 31 -7.04 -5.38 -16.67
CA LEU A 31 -6.37 -5.56 -17.97
C LEU A 31 -5.75 -6.94 -18.14
N ASP A 32 -5.13 -7.50 -17.09
CA ASP A 32 -4.56 -8.85 -17.12
C ASP A 32 -5.65 -9.91 -17.41
N LYS A 33 -6.91 -9.70 -16.97
CA LYS A 33 -8.03 -10.59 -17.28
C LYS A 33 -8.52 -10.41 -18.71
N GLU A 34 -8.61 -9.17 -19.19
CA GLU A 34 -9.03 -8.87 -20.57
C GLU A 34 -8.06 -9.44 -21.60
N ILE A 35 -6.76 -9.25 -21.40
CA ILE A 35 -5.71 -9.83 -22.26
C ILE A 35 -5.77 -11.36 -22.26
N LYS A 36 -6.00 -11.98 -21.10
CA LYS A 36 -6.17 -13.44 -21.01
C LYS A 36 -7.40 -13.94 -21.76
N ALA A 37 -8.49 -13.17 -21.77
CA ALA A 37 -9.71 -13.52 -22.49
C ALA A 37 -9.54 -13.37 -24.02
N GLU A 38 -8.71 -12.43 -24.47
CA GLU A 38 -8.47 -12.14 -25.89
C GLU A 38 -7.55 -13.19 -26.58
N GLY A 39 -6.73 -13.93 -25.81
CA GLY A 39 -5.93 -15.06 -26.30
C GLY A 39 -4.50 -14.71 -26.76
N ASN A 40 -3.87 -15.55 -27.59
CA ASN A 40 -2.43 -15.43 -27.93
C ASN A 40 -2.07 -14.31 -28.93
N GLY A 41 -3.01 -13.47 -29.36
CA GLY A 41 -2.80 -12.41 -30.38
C GLY A 41 -2.34 -11.05 -29.86
N CYS A 42 -2.16 -10.88 -28.55
CA CYS A 42 -2.20 -9.55 -27.91
C CYS A 42 -0.92 -8.73 -27.94
N LEU A 43 0.23 -9.24 -28.41
CA LEU A 43 1.52 -8.52 -28.29
C LEU A 43 1.53 -7.12 -28.94
N PHE A 44 0.69 -6.92 -29.97
CA PHE A 44 0.50 -5.63 -30.65
C PHE A 44 -0.87 -4.98 -30.35
N SER A 45 -1.65 -5.57 -29.44
CA SER A 45 -2.95 -5.01 -29.04
C SER A 45 -2.77 -3.73 -28.23
N PRO A 46 -3.62 -2.70 -28.43
CA PRO A 46 -3.65 -1.50 -27.58
C PRO A 46 -3.77 -1.83 -26.08
N LEU A 47 -4.48 -2.91 -25.73
CA LEU A 47 -4.64 -3.38 -24.35
C LEU A 47 -3.31 -3.80 -23.72
N TYR A 48 -2.44 -4.44 -24.49
CA TYR A 48 -1.12 -4.84 -24.03
C TYR A 48 -0.21 -3.62 -23.76
N GLN A 49 -0.24 -2.63 -24.65
CA GLN A 49 0.47 -1.36 -24.42
C GLN A 49 -0.05 -0.64 -23.18
N GLN A 50 -1.37 -0.64 -22.95
CA GLN A 50 -1.98 -0.09 -21.74
C GLN A 50 -1.53 -0.85 -20.48
N GLN A 51 -1.49 -2.17 -20.53
CA GLN A 51 -1.03 -3.02 -19.42
C GLN A 51 0.44 -2.73 -19.06
N LEU A 52 1.33 -2.58 -20.05
CA LEU A 52 2.72 -2.19 -19.82
C LEU A 52 2.84 -0.81 -19.17
N ASN A 53 2.07 0.17 -19.66
CA ASN A 53 2.03 1.51 -19.08
C ASN A 53 1.55 1.50 -17.64
N ILE A 54 0.52 0.72 -17.32
CA ILE A 54 0.04 0.54 -15.95
C ILE A 54 1.07 -0.18 -15.08
N GLY A 55 1.81 -1.16 -15.63
CA GLY A 55 2.96 -1.77 -14.94
C GLY A 55 4.04 -0.75 -14.55
N ARG A 56 4.36 0.18 -15.44
CA ARG A 56 5.29 1.29 -15.15
C ARG A 56 4.73 2.22 -14.07
N GLN A 57 3.45 2.58 -14.13
CA GLN A 57 2.80 3.38 -13.10
C GLN A 57 2.79 2.70 -11.74
N LEU A 58 2.50 1.39 -11.70
CA LEU A 58 2.50 0.59 -10.48
C LEU A 58 3.90 0.55 -9.83
N THR A 59 4.95 0.45 -10.65
CA THR A 59 6.34 0.50 -10.18
C THR A 59 6.66 1.85 -9.56
N LYS A 60 6.25 2.95 -10.19
CA LYS A 60 6.40 4.31 -9.63
C LYS A 60 5.63 4.47 -8.32
N ALA A 61 4.40 3.93 -8.25
CA ALA A 61 3.57 3.97 -7.05
C ALA A 61 4.19 3.19 -5.88
N LYS A 62 4.69 1.96 -6.12
CA LYS A 62 5.42 1.16 -5.13
C LYS A 62 6.64 1.89 -4.55
N ARG A 63 7.41 2.58 -5.40
CA ARG A 63 8.56 3.38 -4.92
C ARG A 63 8.14 4.52 -4.00
N LYS A 64 7.03 5.20 -4.32
CA LYS A 64 6.48 6.28 -3.48
C LYS A 64 5.92 5.76 -2.15
N GLU A 65 5.18 4.66 -2.19
CA GLU A 65 4.68 3.98 -0.98
C GLU A 65 5.84 3.55 -0.08
N LEU A 66 6.90 2.96 -0.64
CA LEU A 66 8.08 2.55 0.13
C LEU A 66 8.81 3.75 0.76
N ALA A 67 8.92 4.87 0.05
CA ALA A 67 9.48 6.09 0.59
C ALA A 67 8.62 6.63 1.75
N ALA A 68 7.30 6.65 1.60
CA ALA A 68 6.37 7.04 2.66
C ALA A 68 6.43 6.07 3.87
N LEU A 69 6.54 4.78 3.62
CA LEU A 69 6.69 3.76 4.68
C LEU A 69 7.97 3.97 5.49
N ARG A 70 9.09 4.31 4.84
CA ARG A 70 10.34 4.64 5.54
C ARG A 70 10.20 5.89 6.41
N LEU A 71 9.47 6.90 5.93
CA LEU A 71 9.17 8.10 6.72
C LEU A 71 8.30 7.76 7.94
N LEU A 72 7.26 6.94 7.73
CA LEU A 72 6.41 6.45 8.81
C LEU A 72 7.22 5.65 9.84
N ALA A 73 8.03 4.68 9.41
CA ALA A 73 8.88 3.90 10.29
C ALA A 73 9.84 4.79 11.10
N LYS A 74 10.40 5.85 10.50
CA LYS A 74 11.23 6.82 11.20
C LYS A 74 10.44 7.64 12.22
N ALA A 75 9.20 8.03 11.91
CA ALA A 75 8.32 8.73 12.84
C ALA A 75 7.93 7.82 14.02
N CYS A 76 7.55 6.57 13.76
CA CYS A 76 7.26 5.58 14.80
C CYS A 76 8.47 5.32 15.70
N ALA A 77 9.67 5.17 15.12
CA ALA A 77 10.90 4.94 15.88
C ALA A 77 11.23 6.10 16.82
N LYS A 78 10.96 7.36 16.42
CA LYS A 78 11.13 8.53 17.28
C LYS A 78 10.18 8.56 18.46
N GLN A 79 8.95 8.06 18.30
CA GLN A 79 7.99 7.98 19.39
C GLN A 79 8.17 6.73 20.27
N ARG A 80 8.87 5.69 19.80
CA ARG A 80 9.06 4.43 20.56
C ARG A 80 9.72 4.59 21.94
N GLY A 81 10.51 5.65 22.15
CA GLY A 81 11.08 6.00 23.47
C GLY A 81 10.15 6.84 24.36
N HIS A 82 8.96 7.20 23.89
CA HIS A 82 7.97 8.02 24.57
C HIS A 82 6.66 7.29 24.87
N PHE A 83 6.50 6.07 24.38
CA PHE A 83 5.37 5.21 24.74
C PHE A 83 5.70 4.47 26.04
N ASP A 84 4.80 4.55 27.02
CA ASP A 84 4.85 3.65 28.18
C ASP A 84 4.58 2.21 27.69
N LEU A 85 5.11 1.21 28.39
CA LEU A 85 4.98 -0.21 28.03
C LEU A 85 3.51 -0.64 27.78
N ALA A 86 2.55 0.08 28.35
CA ALA A 86 1.11 -0.14 28.19
C ALA A 86 0.54 0.26 26.82
N ASP A 87 1.24 1.09 26.03
CA ASP A 87 0.79 1.56 24.71
C ASP A 87 1.37 0.72 23.55
N ILE A 88 2.23 -0.25 23.86
CA ILE A 88 2.80 -1.16 22.87
C ILE A 88 1.80 -2.31 22.67
N ILE A 89 1.06 -2.26 21.56
CA ILE A 89 0.27 -3.41 21.11
C ILE A 89 1.26 -4.49 20.64
N ASP A 90 1.52 -5.46 21.50
CA ASP A 90 2.37 -6.61 21.18
C ASP A 90 1.59 -7.54 20.24
N LEU A 91 1.90 -7.48 18.94
CA LEU A 91 1.21 -8.28 17.91
C LEU A 91 1.49 -9.79 18.02
N ASP A 92 2.43 -10.20 18.88
CA ASP A 92 2.78 -11.60 19.11
C ASP A 92 1.80 -12.30 20.09
N GLY A 93 0.92 -11.55 20.75
CA GLY A 93 -0.10 -12.08 21.67
C GLY A 93 -1.49 -12.18 21.02
N ALA A 94 -1.76 -13.29 20.34
CA ALA A 94 -3.10 -13.77 19.98
C ALA A 94 -4.03 -12.76 19.28
N ILE A 95 -3.98 -12.72 17.94
CA ILE A 95 -5.10 -12.29 17.11
C ILE A 95 -6.28 -13.24 17.37
N THR A 96 -7.09 -12.94 18.38
CA THR A 96 -8.43 -13.53 18.51
C THR A 96 -9.30 -12.73 17.56
N LEU A 97 -9.45 -13.24 16.33
CA LEU A 97 -10.48 -12.79 15.41
C LEU A 97 -11.82 -12.95 16.13
N LEU A 98 -12.41 -11.83 16.57
CA LEU A 98 -13.80 -11.84 17.02
C LEU A 98 -14.65 -12.26 15.82
N PRO A 99 -15.45 -13.33 15.92
CA PRO A 99 -16.36 -13.71 14.86
C PRO A 99 -17.34 -12.54 14.66
N GLY A 100 -17.47 -12.07 13.43
CA GLY A 100 -18.42 -11.03 13.07
C GLY A 100 -19.82 -11.42 13.55
N ALA A 101 -20.45 -10.53 14.32
CA ALA A 101 -21.85 -10.63 14.65
C ALA A 101 -22.67 -10.56 13.35
N GLU A 102 -23.70 -11.40 13.30
CA GLU A 102 -24.61 -11.68 12.18
C GLU A 102 -25.27 -10.43 11.56
#